data_AF-A0A973APD5-F1
#
_entry.id   AF-A0A973APD5-F1
#
_cell.length_a   1.000
_cell.length_b   1.000
_cell.length_c   1.000
_cell.angle_alpha   90.00
_cell.angle_beta   90.00
_cell.angle_gamma   90.00
#
_symmetry.space_group_name_H-M   'P 1'
#
loop_
_entity.id
_entity.type
_entity.pdbx_description
1 polymer ?
#
loop_
_entity_poly.entity_id
_entity_poly.type
_entity_poly.pdbx_seq_one_letter_code
_entity_poly.pdbx_strand_id
1 'polypeptide(L)'
;MASTASELTDQQCEELHLLRVFVGPNADYFEKLYLKTGRNPEKKYKLTWNWAALLITFAWFFYRKMYLVGILFLALPIVAAIMIPQLPNSIGVMPAFFAATFANSFYLHHAVATVRQIRATAPPLDEQERTVAAMGGTSVVGLVVGLVILAVLTGLGMLAIMAEQGMVDLGVLNQYFAAGLPACDSEGVQELASQMAAGVAQRLELAPEQGTATFVEALSGDNTDESAFCAYSFLTGDDKFTVLFQVEWLDKADGKYQVRLAH
;
A
#
# COMPACT_ATOMS: atom_id res chain seq x y z
N MET A 1 -32.25 -26.71 45.94
CA MET A 1 -33.25 -25.81 45.33
C MET A 1 -32.84 -25.58 43.89
N ALA A 2 -33.76 -25.87 42.98
CA ALA A 2 -33.53 -26.00 41.56
C ALA A 2 -33.44 -24.65 40.84
N SER A 3 -32.66 -24.65 39.75
CA SER A 3 -32.83 -23.86 38.52
C SER A 3 -32.90 -22.34 38.63
N THR A 4 -31.74 -21.68 38.56
CA THR A 4 -31.63 -20.30 38.04
C THR A 4 -31.28 -20.33 36.55
N ALA A 5 -32.17 -20.92 35.75
CA ALA A 5 -32.37 -20.43 34.39
C ALA A 5 -33.02 -19.05 34.54
N SER A 6 -32.17 -18.03 34.73
CA SER A 6 -32.51 -16.61 34.83
C SER A 6 -33.58 -16.25 33.80
N GLU A 7 -34.79 -15.95 34.25
CA GLU A 7 -35.78 -15.23 33.45
C GLU A 7 -35.09 -13.97 32.91
N LEU A 8 -35.04 -13.82 31.59
CA LEU A 8 -34.59 -12.56 30.98
C LEU A 8 -35.58 -11.49 31.43
N THR A 9 -35.08 -10.34 31.87
CA THR A 9 -35.98 -9.18 32.03
C THR A 9 -36.55 -8.81 30.66
N ASP A 10 -37.75 -8.24 30.62
CA ASP A 10 -38.39 -7.83 29.35
C ASP A 10 -37.46 -6.93 28.51
N GLN A 11 -36.70 -6.06 29.18
CA GLN A 11 -35.69 -5.21 28.55
C GLN A 11 -34.53 -5.98 27.91
N GLN A 12 -34.12 -7.11 28.50
CA GLN A 12 -33.06 -7.97 27.94
C GLN A 12 -33.58 -8.81 26.78
N CYS A 13 -34.83 -9.26 26.83
CA CYS A 13 -35.49 -9.95 25.72
C CYS A 13 -35.56 -9.04 24.48
N GLU A 14 -35.98 -7.79 24.68
CA GLU A 14 -36.08 -6.80 23.60
C GLU A 14 -34.70 -6.43 23.03
N GLU A 15 -33.68 -6.17 23.87
CA GLU A 15 -32.31 -5.90 23.40
C GLU A 15 -31.76 -7.08 22.59
N LEU A 16 -32.01 -8.31 23.05
CA LEU A 16 -31.58 -9.51 22.35
C LEU A 16 -32.29 -9.69 21.01
N HIS A 17 -33.60 -9.42 20.95
CA HIS A 17 -34.36 -9.44 19.70
C HIS A 17 -33.81 -8.43 18.69
N LEU A 18 -33.61 -7.18 19.10
CA LEU A 18 -33.01 -6.15 18.24
C LEU A 18 -31.57 -6.50 17.85
N LEU A 19 -30.78 -7.11 18.73
CA LEU A 19 -29.45 -7.62 18.36
C LEU A 19 -29.54 -8.69 17.27
N ARG A 20 -30.50 -9.63 17.36
CA ARG A 20 -30.70 -10.65 16.30
C ARG A 20 -31.07 -9.99 14.97
N VAL A 21 -31.92 -8.97 14.99
CA VAL A 21 -32.27 -8.17 13.80
C VAL A 21 -31.04 -7.45 13.23
N PHE A 22 -30.21 -6.83 14.09
CA PHE A 22 -28.99 -6.12 13.68
C PHE A 22 -27.97 -7.07 13.02
N VAL A 23 -27.76 -8.23 13.61
CA VAL A 23 -26.74 -9.20 13.15
C VAL A 23 -27.19 -9.87 11.85
N GLY A 24 -28.48 -10.20 11.75
CA GLY A 24 -29.07 -10.93 10.65
C GLY A 24 -28.61 -12.40 10.63
N PRO A 25 -28.11 -12.91 9.49
CA PRO A 25 -27.60 -14.28 9.42
C PRO A 25 -26.50 -14.54 10.47
N ASN A 26 -26.56 -15.71 11.12
CA ASN A 26 -25.70 -16.11 12.25
C ASN A 26 -25.96 -15.37 13.58
N ALA A 27 -27.15 -14.80 13.77
CA ALA A 27 -27.56 -14.19 15.04
C ALA A 27 -27.34 -15.11 16.25
N ASP A 28 -27.59 -16.42 16.12
CA ASP A 28 -27.44 -17.39 17.22
C ASP A 28 -26.00 -17.45 17.77
N TYR A 29 -24.99 -17.24 16.93
CA TYR A 29 -23.59 -17.20 17.37
C TYR A 29 -23.34 -15.96 18.24
N PHE A 30 -23.79 -14.79 17.78
CA PHE A 30 -23.59 -13.52 18.48
C PHE A 30 -24.43 -13.41 19.74
N GLU A 31 -25.62 -14.02 19.77
CA GLU A 31 -26.42 -14.19 20.98
C GLU A 31 -25.65 -15.00 22.03
N LYS A 32 -25.10 -16.17 21.67
CA LYS A 32 -24.29 -16.97 22.60
C LYS A 32 -23.09 -16.19 23.11
N LEU A 33 -22.45 -15.39 22.24
CA LEU A 33 -21.34 -14.53 22.63
C LEU A 33 -21.77 -13.43 23.60
N TYR A 34 -22.90 -12.78 23.34
CA TYR A 34 -23.52 -11.78 24.23
C TYR A 34 -23.85 -12.33 25.61
N LEU A 35 -24.40 -13.55 25.67
CA LEU A 35 -24.64 -14.22 26.95
C LEU A 35 -23.32 -14.53 27.68
N LYS A 36 -22.27 -14.94 26.97
CA LYS A 36 -20.93 -15.19 27.53
C LYS A 36 -20.24 -13.92 28.06
N THR A 37 -20.58 -12.73 27.57
CA THR A 37 -20.09 -11.47 28.15
C THR A 37 -20.87 -11.06 29.40
N GLY A 38 -21.84 -11.88 29.84
CA GLY A 38 -22.75 -11.50 30.92
C GLY A 38 -23.67 -10.36 30.52
N ARG A 39 -24.06 -10.30 29.23
CA ARG A 39 -24.96 -9.27 28.67
C ARG A 39 -24.39 -7.84 28.73
N ASN A 40 -23.08 -7.72 28.90
CA ASN A 40 -22.39 -6.43 28.93
C ASN A 40 -21.08 -6.47 28.13
N PRO A 41 -21.15 -6.57 26.79
CA PRO A 41 -19.97 -6.62 25.93
C PRO A 41 -19.14 -5.32 25.96
N GLU A 42 -19.72 -4.21 26.41
CA GLU A 42 -19.03 -2.91 26.56
C GLU A 42 -17.98 -2.95 27.67
N LYS A 43 -18.22 -3.72 28.73
CA LYS A 43 -17.29 -3.87 29.87
C LYS A 43 -16.52 -5.18 29.85
N LYS A 44 -16.99 -6.19 29.12
CA LYS A 44 -16.41 -7.55 29.12
C LYS A 44 -16.16 -8.03 27.70
N TYR A 45 -14.91 -7.98 27.27
CA TYR A 45 -14.46 -8.54 26.01
C TYR A 45 -14.26 -10.05 26.12
N LYS A 46 -14.52 -10.77 25.03
CA LYS A 46 -14.19 -12.19 24.90
C LYS A 46 -13.29 -12.39 23.70
N LEU A 47 -12.16 -13.05 23.92
CA LEU A 47 -11.32 -13.50 22.83
C LEU A 47 -12.07 -14.61 22.08
N THR A 48 -12.10 -14.46 20.77
CA THR A 48 -12.70 -15.43 19.86
C THR A 48 -11.76 -15.63 18.68
N TRP A 49 -12.07 -16.55 17.77
CA TRP A 49 -11.31 -16.70 16.55
C TRP A 49 -12.20 -16.44 15.34
N ASN A 50 -11.74 -15.58 14.44
CA ASN A 50 -12.42 -15.23 13.21
C ASN A 50 -11.47 -15.40 12.01
N TRP A 51 -11.69 -16.48 11.26
CA TRP A 51 -10.92 -16.80 10.06
C TRP A 51 -11.03 -15.74 8.96
N ALA A 52 -12.21 -15.13 8.78
CA ALA A 52 -12.39 -14.12 7.76
C ALA A 52 -11.61 -12.85 8.13
N ALA A 53 -11.67 -12.40 9.38
CA ALA A 53 -10.90 -11.25 9.84
C ALA A 53 -9.38 -11.49 9.81
N LEU A 54 -8.91 -12.73 9.91
CA LEU A 54 -7.49 -13.06 9.72
C LEU A 54 -7.05 -12.85 8.26
N LEU A 55 -7.84 -13.34 7.31
CA LEU A 55 -7.45 -13.38 5.89
C LEU A 55 -7.65 -12.04 5.19
N ILE A 56 -8.72 -11.33 5.53
CA ILE A 56 -9.11 -10.09 4.83
C ILE A 56 -9.13 -8.86 5.74
N THR A 57 -8.68 -8.98 7.00
CA THR A 57 -8.43 -7.89 7.97
C THR A 57 -9.44 -6.74 7.89
N PHE A 58 -9.07 -5.58 7.33
CA PHE A 58 -9.92 -4.38 7.27
C PHE A 58 -11.15 -4.56 6.38
N ALA A 59 -11.08 -5.38 5.33
CA ALA A 59 -12.21 -5.65 4.43
C ALA A 59 -13.35 -6.39 5.15
N TRP A 60 -13.05 -7.18 6.19
CA TRP A 60 -14.08 -7.78 7.04
C TRP A 60 -14.87 -6.72 7.81
N PHE A 61 -14.19 -5.68 8.31
CA PHE A 61 -14.86 -4.56 9.00
C PHE A 61 -15.73 -3.76 8.04
N PHE A 62 -15.29 -3.53 6.79
CA PHE A 62 -16.13 -2.89 5.76
C PHE A 62 -17.35 -3.73 5.40
N TYR A 63 -17.17 -5.05 5.27
CA TYR A 63 -18.28 -5.98 5.07
C TYR A 63 -19.33 -5.90 6.18
N ARG A 64 -18.92 -5.70 7.44
CA ARG A 64 -19.82 -5.56 8.60
C ARG A 64 -20.22 -4.10 8.90
N LYS A 65 -20.06 -3.20 7.92
CA LYS A 65 -20.40 -1.76 8.01
C LYS A 65 -19.68 -0.99 9.13
N MET A 66 -18.60 -1.54 9.68
CA MET A 66 -17.74 -0.86 10.67
C MET A 66 -16.64 -0.07 9.96
N TYR A 67 -17.03 0.89 9.12
CA TYR A 67 -16.09 1.58 8.22
C TYR A 67 -14.96 2.30 8.95
N LEU A 68 -15.27 2.98 10.07
CA LEU A 68 -14.26 3.66 10.87
C LEU A 68 -13.21 2.68 11.41
N VAL A 69 -13.64 1.55 11.95
CA VAL A 69 -12.72 0.52 12.47
C VAL A 69 -11.88 -0.04 11.32
N GLY A 70 -12.49 -0.35 10.18
CA GLY A 70 -11.75 -0.80 9.00
C GLY A 70 -10.70 0.23 8.53
N ILE A 71 -11.04 1.52 8.50
CA ILE A 71 -10.09 2.60 8.14
C ILE A 71 -8.94 2.65 9.13
N LEU A 72 -9.18 2.49 10.44
CA LEU A 72 -8.09 2.46 11.42
C LEU A 72 -7.16 1.26 11.22
N PHE A 73 -7.71 0.07 10.96
CA PHE A 73 -6.90 -1.12 10.66
C PHE A 73 -6.13 -1.00 9.33
N LEU A 74 -6.61 -0.18 8.40
CA LEU A 74 -5.95 0.13 7.15
C LEU A 74 -4.83 1.18 7.34
N ALA A 75 -5.14 2.30 7.99
CA ALA A 75 -4.28 3.47 8.06
C ALA A 75 -3.18 3.34 9.11
N LEU A 76 -3.46 2.78 10.29
CA LEU A 76 -2.49 2.71 11.38
C LEU A 76 -1.20 1.95 11.00
N PRO A 77 -1.26 0.78 10.33
CA PRO A 77 -0.04 0.09 9.90
C PRO A 77 0.77 0.90 8.87
N ILE A 78 0.09 1.60 7.95
CA ILE A 78 0.74 2.44 6.93
C ILE A 78 1.45 3.62 7.60
N VAL A 79 0.75 4.32 8.51
CA VAL A 79 1.34 5.43 9.26
C VAL A 79 2.51 4.95 10.10
N ALA A 80 2.40 3.79 10.76
CA ALA A 80 3.49 3.22 11.54
C ALA A 80 4.71 2.88 10.68
N ALA A 81 4.50 2.32 9.49
CA ALA A 81 5.58 2.02 8.55
C ALA A 81 6.32 3.27 8.07
N ILE A 82 5.59 4.37 7.82
CA ILE A 82 6.18 5.65 7.40
C ILE A 82 6.93 6.33 8.56
N MET A 83 6.32 6.35 9.74
CA MET A 83 6.87 7.07 10.90
C MET A 83 8.01 6.33 11.60
N ILE A 84 8.08 5.01 11.43
CA ILE A 84 9.05 4.14 12.10
C ILE A 84 9.65 3.13 11.09
N PRO A 85 10.53 3.59 10.18
CA PRO A 85 11.07 2.74 9.11
C PRO A 85 11.87 1.53 9.60
N GLN A 86 12.40 1.59 10.83
CA GLN A 86 13.15 0.50 11.46
C GLN A 86 12.29 -0.64 12.01
N LEU A 87 10.95 -0.58 11.89
CA LEU A 87 10.10 -1.69 12.33
C LEU A 87 10.37 -2.93 11.47
N PRO A 88 10.56 -4.10 12.08
CA PRO A 88 10.69 -5.33 11.32
C PRO A 88 9.40 -5.64 10.54
N ASN A 89 9.56 -6.13 9.31
CA ASN A 89 8.45 -6.47 8.41
C ASN A 89 7.45 -7.47 9.03
N SER A 90 7.88 -8.29 10.00
CA SER A 90 7.02 -9.21 10.74
C SER A 90 5.93 -8.51 11.56
N ILE A 91 6.07 -7.23 11.90
CA ILE A 91 5.01 -6.46 12.56
C ILE A 91 3.82 -6.24 11.63
N GLY A 92 4.01 -6.29 10.31
CA GLY A 92 2.95 -6.15 9.31
C GLY A 92 1.83 -7.21 9.43
N VAL A 93 2.12 -8.39 10.02
CA VAL A 93 1.08 -9.43 10.23
C VAL A 93 0.27 -9.25 11.52
N MET A 94 0.76 -8.45 12.47
CA MET A 94 0.09 -8.26 13.77
C MET A 94 -1.34 -7.73 13.66
N PRO A 95 -1.67 -6.75 12.80
CA PRO A 95 -3.04 -6.28 12.62
C PRO A 95 -4.01 -7.41 12.21
N ALA A 96 -3.57 -8.37 11.40
CA ALA A 96 -4.39 -9.50 10.97
C ALA A 96 -4.69 -10.46 12.14
N PHE A 97 -3.69 -10.80 12.95
CA PHE A 97 -3.91 -11.64 14.15
C PHE A 97 -4.75 -10.93 15.21
N PHE A 98 -4.55 -9.62 15.38
CA PHE A 98 -5.37 -8.83 16.27
C PHE A 98 -6.83 -8.77 15.76
N ALA A 99 -7.04 -8.56 14.46
CA ALA A 99 -8.37 -8.63 13.86
C ALA A 99 -8.99 -10.03 14.06
N ALA A 100 -8.25 -11.11 13.79
CA ALA A 100 -8.72 -12.48 13.97
C ALA A 100 -9.21 -12.78 15.39
N THR A 101 -8.57 -12.21 16.40
CA THR A 101 -8.86 -12.48 17.81
C THR A 101 -9.97 -11.59 18.39
N PHE A 102 -10.04 -10.32 17.94
CA PHE A 102 -10.94 -9.32 18.51
C PHE A 102 -12.13 -8.93 17.64
N ALA A 103 -12.14 -9.26 16.34
CA ALA A 103 -13.16 -8.81 15.38
C ALA A 103 -14.61 -9.11 15.81
N ASN A 104 -14.91 -10.34 16.27
CA ASN A 104 -16.28 -10.67 16.69
C ASN A 104 -16.68 -9.95 17.97
N SER A 105 -15.73 -9.72 18.88
CA SER A 105 -15.96 -9.00 20.13
C SER A 105 -16.22 -7.51 19.86
N PHE A 106 -15.42 -6.90 18.97
CA PHE A 106 -15.62 -5.52 18.51
C PHE A 106 -16.95 -5.35 17.77
N TYR A 107 -17.30 -6.29 16.89
CA TYR A 107 -18.58 -6.27 16.21
C TYR A 107 -19.75 -6.41 17.19
N LEU A 108 -19.66 -7.32 18.18
CA LEU A 108 -20.69 -7.47 19.20
C LEU A 108 -20.85 -6.19 20.04
N HIS A 109 -19.73 -5.59 20.45
CA HIS A 109 -19.72 -4.31 21.15
C HIS A 109 -20.42 -3.23 20.31
N HIS A 110 -20.04 -3.10 19.04
CA HIS A 110 -20.63 -2.14 18.12
C HIS A 110 -22.14 -2.36 17.95
N ALA A 111 -22.56 -3.60 17.69
CA ALA A 111 -23.96 -3.97 17.52
C ALA A 111 -24.81 -3.62 18.75
N VAL A 112 -24.36 -4.00 19.94
CA VAL A 112 -25.08 -3.72 21.20
C VAL A 112 -25.09 -2.22 21.51
N ALA A 113 -23.97 -1.52 21.31
CA ALA A 113 -23.91 -0.07 21.52
C ALA A 113 -24.89 0.66 20.58
N THR A 114 -24.96 0.28 19.30
CA THR A 114 -25.91 0.87 18.34
C THR A 114 -27.36 0.56 18.71
N VAL A 115 -27.68 -0.69 19.09
CA VAL A 115 -29.03 -1.07 19.54
C VAL A 115 -29.43 -0.25 20.78
N ARG A 116 -28.54 -0.11 21.77
CA ARG A 116 -28.79 0.67 22.98
C ARG A 116 -29.00 2.16 22.68
N GLN A 117 -28.23 2.72 21.75
CA GLN A 117 -28.40 4.11 21.31
C GLN A 117 -29.77 4.35 20.67
N ILE A 118 -30.22 3.44 19.79
CA ILE A 118 -31.55 3.55 19.14
C ILE A 118 -32.67 3.40 20.17
N ARG A 119 -32.54 2.48 21.13
CA ARG A 119 -33.51 2.34 22.22
C ARG A 119 -33.56 3.58 23.12
N ALA A 120 -32.43 4.22 23.35
CA ALA A 120 -32.36 5.42 24.18
C ALA A 120 -33.10 6.62 23.57
N THR A 121 -33.31 6.66 22.26
CA THR A 121 -34.16 7.68 21.62
C THR A 121 -35.66 7.38 21.73
N ALA A 122 -36.02 6.23 22.31
CA ALA A 122 -37.39 5.78 22.58
C ALA A 122 -38.42 5.91 21.43
N PRO A 123 -38.08 5.58 20.16
CA PRO A 123 -39.09 5.56 19.11
C PRO A 123 -39.98 4.30 19.23
N PRO A 124 -41.12 4.26 18.52
CA PRO A 124 -41.95 3.06 18.41
C PRO A 124 -41.13 1.82 17.99
N LEU A 125 -41.51 0.64 18.49
CA LEU A 125 -40.72 -0.59 18.31
C LEU A 125 -40.52 -0.97 16.83
N ASP A 126 -41.53 -0.74 15.99
CA ASP A 126 -41.45 -0.97 14.54
C ASP A 126 -40.43 -0.05 13.86
N GLU A 127 -40.29 1.18 14.34
CA GLU A 127 -39.26 2.12 13.87
C GLU A 127 -37.87 1.74 14.39
N GLN A 128 -37.76 1.23 15.62
CA GLN A 128 -36.51 0.69 16.15
C GLN A 128 -36.01 -0.47 15.27
N GLU A 129 -36.86 -1.46 15.00
CA GLU A 129 -36.51 -2.62 14.18
C GLU A 129 -36.05 -2.22 12.77
N ARG A 130 -36.76 -1.30 12.11
CA ARG A 130 -36.38 -0.79 10.78
C ARG A 130 -35.02 -0.10 10.80
N THR A 131 -34.79 0.75 11.80
CA THR A 131 -33.53 1.49 11.95
C THR A 131 -32.37 0.55 12.23
N VAL A 132 -32.57 -0.41 13.14
CA VAL A 132 -31.60 -1.45 13.49
C VAL A 132 -31.27 -2.33 12.28
N ALA A 133 -32.27 -2.74 11.50
CA ALA A 133 -32.08 -3.53 10.29
C ALA A 133 -31.29 -2.76 9.21
N ALA A 134 -31.53 -1.45 9.08
CA ALA A 134 -30.82 -0.60 8.11
C ALA A 134 -29.34 -0.40 8.47
N MET A 135 -29.05 -0.17 9.76
CA MET A 135 -27.68 0.02 10.25
C MET A 135 -26.88 -1.30 10.32
N GLY A 136 -27.56 -2.41 10.62
CA GLY A 136 -26.97 -3.72 10.76
C GLY A 136 -26.72 -4.45 9.43
N GLY A 137 -26.58 -5.77 9.53
CA GLY A 137 -26.40 -6.68 8.41
C GLY A 137 -24.99 -6.62 7.81
N THR A 138 -24.93 -6.73 6.48
CA THR A 138 -23.67 -6.85 5.73
C THR A 138 -23.69 -5.95 4.49
N SER A 139 -22.51 -5.60 3.98
CA SER A 139 -22.32 -4.73 2.82
C SER A 139 -21.43 -5.42 1.79
N VAL A 140 -22.04 -5.90 0.70
CA VAL A 140 -21.31 -6.51 -0.43
C VAL A 140 -20.38 -5.48 -1.08
N VAL A 141 -20.87 -4.25 -1.25
CA VAL A 141 -20.05 -3.13 -1.78
C VAL A 141 -18.85 -2.88 -0.87
N GLY A 142 -19.06 -2.85 0.45
CA GLY A 142 -17.97 -2.70 1.42
C GLY A 142 -16.94 -3.82 1.34
N LEU A 143 -17.37 -5.07 1.14
CA LEU A 143 -16.48 -6.20 0.92
C LEU A 143 -15.67 -6.04 -0.36
N VAL A 144 -16.31 -5.76 -1.49
CA VAL A 144 -15.64 -5.63 -2.80
C VAL A 144 -14.61 -4.50 -2.75
N VAL A 145 -14.99 -3.32 -2.25
CA VAL A 145 -14.07 -2.19 -2.09
C VAL A 145 -12.89 -2.59 -1.19
N GLY A 146 -13.16 -3.25 -0.06
CA GLY A 146 -12.11 -3.72 0.84
C GLY A 146 -11.15 -4.72 0.18
N LEU A 147 -11.67 -5.67 -0.59
CA LEU A 147 -10.86 -6.68 -1.29
C LEU A 147 -10.03 -6.07 -2.42
N VAL A 148 -10.57 -5.11 -3.16
CA VAL A 148 -9.81 -4.38 -4.19
C VAL A 148 -8.65 -3.62 -3.56
N ILE A 149 -8.90 -2.88 -2.47
CA ILE A 149 -7.83 -2.17 -1.73
C ILE A 149 -6.79 -3.17 -1.22
N LEU A 150 -7.24 -4.30 -0.65
CA LEU A 150 -6.33 -5.34 -0.16
C LEU A 150 -5.44 -5.88 -1.27
N ALA A 151 -6.02 -6.27 -2.41
CA ALA A 151 -5.29 -6.80 -3.56
C ALA A 151 -4.26 -5.79 -4.10
N VAL A 152 -4.64 -4.52 -4.21
CA VAL A 152 -3.72 -3.45 -4.64
C VAL A 152 -2.57 -3.29 -3.64
N LEU A 153 -2.84 -3.19 -2.34
CA LEU A 153 -1.80 -3.01 -1.34
C LEU A 153 -0.86 -4.22 -1.24
N THR A 154 -1.39 -5.44 -1.30
CA THR A 154 -0.55 -6.65 -1.32
C THR A 154 0.26 -6.76 -2.60
N GLY A 155 -0.31 -6.35 -3.74
CA GLY A 155 0.39 -6.33 -5.02
C GLY A 155 1.54 -5.32 -5.03
N LEU A 156 1.30 -4.11 -4.53
CA LEU A 156 2.33 -3.07 -4.37
C LEU A 156 3.43 -3.50 -3.40
N GLY A 157 3.06 -4.10 -2.26
CA GLY A 157 4.03 -4.62 -1.30
C GLY A 157 4.88 -5.75 -1.88
N MET A 158 4.27 -6.69 -2.60
CA MET A 158 4.98 -7.78 -3.27
C MET A 158 5.90 -7.24 -4.37
N LEU A 159 5.44 -6.26 -5.16
CA LEU A 159 6.25 -5.60 -6.18
C LEU A 159 7.48 -4.90 -5.57
N ALA A 160 7.31 -4.20 -4.45
CA ALA A 160 8.42 -3.57 -3.74
C ALA A 160 9.46 -4.60 -3.27
N ILE A 161 9.02 -5.71 -2.68
CA ILE A 161 9.91 -6.80 -2.25
C ILE A 161 10.65 -7.41 -3.46
N MET A 162 9.95 -7.64 -4.57
CA MET A 162 10.56 -8.18 -5.79
C MET A 162 11.61 -7.22 -6.36
N ALA A 163 11.37 -5.92 -6.29
CA ALA A 163 12.30 -4.90 -6.73
C ALA A 163 13.54 -4.83 -5.84
N GLU A 164 13.39 -4.88 -4.51
CA GLU A 164 14.52 -4.94 -3.57
C GLU A 164 15.41 -6.17 -3.80
N GLN A 165 14.82 -7.30 -4.20
CA GLN A 165 15.54 -8.53 -4.50
C GLN A 165 16.13 -8.59 -5.92
N GLY A 166 15.97 -7.52 -6.72
CA GLY A 166 16.46 -7.43 -8.09
C GLY A 166 15.74 -8.34 -9.10
N MET A 167 14.58 -8.90 -8.73
CA MET A 167 13.76 -9.71 -9.66
C MET A 167 12.97 -8.83 -10.64
N VAL A 168 12.71 -7.58 -10.28
CA VAL A 168 12.00 -6.60 -11.11
C VAL A 168 12.78 -5.29 -11.09
N ASP A 169 13.25 -4.83 -12.25
CA ASP A 169 13.83 -3.50 -12.39
C ASP A 169 12.73 -2.46 -12.62
N LEU A 170 12.39 -1.69 -11.59
CA LEU A 170 11.43 -0.59 -11.67
C LEU A 170 11.96 0.56 -12.57
N GLY A 171 13.27 0.60 -12.88
CA GLY A 171 13.86 1.51 -13.85
C GLY A 171 13.33 1.31 -15.27
N VAL A 172 12.83 0.11 -15.61
CA VAL A 172 12.13 -0.13 -16.87
C VAL A 172 10.83 0.70 -16.95
N LEU A 173 10.13 0.91 -15.83
CA LEU A 173 8.97 1.81 -15.80
C LEU A 173 9.41 3.27 -16.01
N ASN A 174 10.58 3.66 -15.51
CA ASN A 174 11.16 4.96 -15.82
C ASN A 174 11.41 5.12 -17.33
N GLN A 175 11.80 4.09 -18.06
CA GLN A 175 11.90 4.17 -19.52
C GLN A 175 10.55 4.41 -20.23
N TYR A 176 9.43 3.94 -19.65
CA TYR A 176 8.08 4.19 -20.18
C TYR A 176 7.49 5.54 -19.74
N PHE A 177 7.86 6.04 -18.55
CA PHE A 177 7.28 7.25 -17.96
C PHE A 177 8.20 8.48 -18.03
N ALA A 178 9.51 8.30 -18.11
CA ALA A 178 10.47 9.38 -18.27
C ALA A 178 10.69 9.65 -19.76
N ALA A 179 10.08 10.72 -20.24
CA ALA A 179 10.59 11.50 -21.36
C ALA A 179 11.85 12.31 -20.93
N GLY A 180 12.78 11.65 -20.23
CA GLY A 180 14.05 12.22 -19.75
C GLY A 180 15.19 11.79 -20.67
N LEU A 181 16.25 12.62 -20.76
CA LEU A 181 17.42 12.26 -21.57
C LEU A 181 17.96 10.88 -21.14
N PRO A 182 18.47 10.08 -22.09
CA PRO A 182 19.13 8.83 -21.74
C PRO A 182 20.27 9.10 -20.74
N ALA A 183 20.45 8.20 -19.79
CA ALA A 183 21.50 8.34 -18.79
C ALA A 183 22.89 8.34 -19.46
N CYS A 184 23.84 9.09 -18.90
CA CYS A 184 25.21 9.21 -19.43
C CYS A 184 25.95 7.85 -19.47
N ASP A 185 25.57 6.88 -18.64
CA ASP A 185 26.13 5.54 -18.62
C ASP A 185 25.41 4.56 -19.56
N SER A 186 24.40 5.01 -20.31
CA SER A 186 23.70 4.16 -21.28
C SER A 186 24.57 3.82 -22.48
N GLU A 187 24.45 2.58 -22.97
CA GLU A 187 25.24 2.02 -24.07
C GLU A 187 25.20 2.90 -25.33
N GLY A 188 24.03 3.47 -25.65
CA GLY A 188 23.87 4.37 -26.80
C GLY A 188 24.64 5.68 -26.66
N VAL A 189 24.61 6.35 -25.50
CA VAL A 189 25.35 7.60 -25.29
C VAL A 189 26.86 7.33 -25.28
N GLN A 190 27.28 6.21 -24.66
CA GLN A 190 28.68 5.79 -24.65
C GLN A 190 29.22 5.48 -26.05
N GLU A 191 28.42 4.84 -26.91
CA GLU A 191 28.79 4.57 -28.29
C GLU A 191 28.98 5.87 -29.09
N LEU A 192 28.03 6.80 -29.03
CA LEU A 192 28.16 8.10 -29.69
C LEU A 192 29.35 8.92 -29.16
N ALA A 193 29.57 8.93 -27.85
CA ALA A 193 30.73 9.59 -27.24
C ALA A 193 32.05 8.97 -27.71
N SER A 194 32.11 7.64 -27.84
CA SER A 194 33.30 6.94 -28.34
C SER A 194 33.60 7.25 -29.81
N GLN A 195 32.58 7.33 -30.67
CA GLN A 195 32.75 7.70 -32.07
C GLN A 195 33.27 9.13 -32.22
N MET A 196 32.76 10.07 -31.43
CA MET A 196 33.26 11.45 -31.46
C MET A 196 34.66 11.60 -30.90
N ALA A 197 34.97 10.89 -29.81
CA ALA A 197 36.33 10.88 -29.26
C ALA A 197 37.34 10.30 -30.25
N ALA A 198 36.98 9.25 -30.98
CA ALA A 198 37.81 8.72 -32.07
C ALA A 198 38.06 9.78 -33.16
N GLY A 199 37.03 10.56 -33.54
CA GLY A 199 37.17 11.68 -34.47
C GLY A 199 38.07 12.81 -33.95
N VAL A 200 38.01 13.12 -32.65
CA VAL A 200 38.88 14.13 -32.01
C VAL A 200 40.33 13.62 -31.94
N ALA A 201 40.54 12.37 -31.54
CA ALA A 201 41.88 11.76 -31.47
C ALA A 201 42.56 11.76 -32.85
N GLN A 202 41.81 11.44 -33.91
CA GLN A 202 42.31 11.49 -35.29
C GLN A 202 42.74 12.90 -35.72
N ARG A 203 42.01 13.94 -35.30
CA ARG A 203 42.36 15.34 -35.60
C ARG A 203 43.59 15.85 -34.85
N LEU A 204 43.89 15.26 -33.70
CA LEU A 204 45.03 15.61 -32.86
C LEU A 204 46.28 14.77 -33.16
N GLU A 205 46.26 13.97 -34.24
CA GLU A 205 47.34 13.05 -34.63
C GLU A 205 47.78 12.09 -33.51
N LEU A 206 46.88 11.82 -32.56
CA LEU A 206 47.10 10.89 -31.46
C LEU A 206 47.03 9.45 -31.98
N ALA A 207 47.92 8.58 -31.50
CA ALA A 207 48.00 7.19 -31.94
C ALA A 207 46.63 6.49 -31.78
N PRO A 208 46.15 5.75 -32.79
CA PRO A 208 44.81 5.18 -32.77
C PRO A 208 44.84 3.89 -31.95
N GLU A 209 44.86 4.01 -30.63
CA GLU A 209 44.37 2.91 -29.81
C GLU A 209 42.86 3.01 -29.72
N GLN A 210 42.20 1.88 -29.96
CA GLN A 210 40.75 1.74 -29.87
C GLN A 210 40.33 1.83 -28.40
N GLY A 211 40.37 3.04 -27.85
CA GLY A 211 39.96 3.34 -26.50
C GLY A 211 38.46 3.55 -26.46
N THR A 212 37.72 2.56 -25.97
CA THR A 212 36.31 2.74 -25.63
C THR A 212 36.19 3.85 -24.61
N ALA A 213 35.29 4.81 -24.85
CA ALA A 213 34.94 5.85 -23.88
C ALA A 213 34.58 5.19 -22.56
N THR A 214 35.32 5.47 -21.48
CA THR A 214 34.91 5.02 -20.16
C THR A 214 34.22 6.18 -19.46
N PHE A 215 32.93 6.02 -19.18
CA PHE A 215 32.16 6.99 -18.42
C PHE A 215 32.81 7.22 -17.06
N VAL A 216 32.96 8.49 -16.67
CA VAL A 216 33.57 8.87 -15.39
C VAL A 216 32.49 9.33 -14.43
N GLU A 217 31.77 10.39 -14.78
CA GLU A 217 30.77 11.01 -13.92
C GLU A 217 29.85 11.92 -14.75
N ALA A 218 28.62 12.11 -14.28
CA ALA A 218 27.70 13.12 -14.82
C ALA A 218 27.82 14.41 -14.00
N LEU A 219 28.03 15.55 -14.65
CA LEU A 219 28.16 16.83 -13.95
C LEU A 219 26.77 17.34 -13.54
N SER A 220 26.39 17.07 -12.30
CA SER A 220 25.06 17.38 -11.77
C SER A 220 24.74 18.88 -11.65
N GLY A 221 25.76 19.76 -11.65
CA GLY A 221 25.61 21.19 -11.43
C GLY A 221 25.09 22.01 -12.63
N ASP A 222 25.15 21.46 -13.84
CA ASP A 222 24.85 22.19 -15.09
C ASP A 222 23.78 21.48 -15.97
N ASN A 223 23.15 20.43 -15.42
CA ASN A 223 22.14 19.65 -16.12
C ASN A 223 20.79 20.39 -16.13
N THR A 224 20.13 20.39 -17.29
CA THR A 224 18.75 20.88 -17.49
C THR A 224 17.86 19.76 -18.00
N ASP A 225 16.54 19.99 -18.04
CA ASP A 225 15.58 19.06 -18.67
C ASP A 225 15.80 18.86 -20.18
N GLU A 226 16.65 19.69 -20.80
CA GLU A 226 16.96 19.69 -22.23
C GLU A 226 18.37 19.20 -22.56
N SER A 227 19.31 19.30 -21.60
CA SER A 227 20.68 18.84 -21.80
C SER A 227 21.34 18.33 -20.52
N ALA A 228 22.13 17.27 -20.64
CA ALA A 228 22.98 16.74 -19.58
C ALA A 228 24.46 16.77 -19.97
N PHE A 229 25.34 17.12 -19.03
CA PHE A 229 26.79 17.11 -19.23
C PHE A 229 27.41 15.84 -18.65
N CYS A 230 28.09 15.09 -19.51
CA CYS A 230 28.69 13.79 -19.22
C CYS A 230 30.20 13.84 -19.42
N ALA A 231 30.99 13.43 -18.43
CA ALA A 231 32.43 13.31 -18.54
C ALA A 231 32.83 11.89 -18.92
N TYR A 232 33.60 11.76 -20.00
CA TYR A 232 34.18 10.47 -20.43
C TYR A 232 35.69 10.56 -20.46
N SER A 233 36.33 9.47 -20.03
CA SER A 233 37.77 9.33 -20.12
C SER A 233 38.18 8.33 -21.19
N PHE A 234 39.27 8.65 -21.85
CA PHE A 234 39.86 7.86 -22.92
C PHE A 234 41.35 7.69 -22.62
N LEU A 235 41.86 6.50 -22.89
CA LEU A 235 43.28 6.19 -22.80
C LEU A 235 43.89 6.33 -24.19
N THR A 236 45.06 6.96 -24.26
CA THR A 236 45.83 7.10 -25.49
C THR A 236 47.29 6.90 -25.13
N GLY A 237 47.81 5.69 -25.36
CA GLY A 237 49.11 5.28 -24.82
C GLY A 237 49.07 5.25 -23.29
N ASP A 238 49.99 5.97 -22.63
CA ASP A 238 50.06 6.08 -21.17
C ASP A 238 49.23 7.25 -20.60
N ASP A 239 48.68 8.10 -21.47
CA ASP A 239 47.98 9.32 -21.07
C ASP A 239 46.45 9.12 -21.01
N LYS A 240 45.83 9.65 -19.95
CA LYS A 240 44.37 9.66 -19.75
C LYS A 240 43.82 11.05 -20.04
N PHE A 241 42.96 11.14 -21.05
CA PHE A 241 42.25 12.37 -21.40
C PHE A 241 40.80 12.29 -20.93
N THR A 242 40.30 13.36 -20.31
CA THR A 242 38.87 13.47 -19.96
C THR A 242 38.23 14.52 -20.84
N VAL A 243 37.18 14.15 -21.55
CA VAL A 243 36.43 15.01 -22.46
C VAL A 243 35.02 15.16 -21.91
N LEU A 244 34.55 16.41 -21.90
CA LEU A 244 33.19 16.73 -21.51
C LEU A 244 32.29 16.74 -22.74
N PHE A 245 31.21 15.98 -22.69
CA PHE A 245 30.18 15.94 -23.70
C PHE A 245 28.86 16.46 -23.16
N GLN A 246 28.12 17.18 -23.99
CA GLN A 246 26.75 17.59 -23.73
C GLN A 246 25.82 16.68 -24.52
N VAL A 247 24.90 16.01 -23.84
CA VAL A 247 23.81 15.23 -24.42
C VAL A 247 22.58 16.13 -24.43
N GLU A 248 22.00 16.37 -25.60
CA GLU A 248 20.83 17.24 -25.75
C GLU A 248 19.75 16.59 -26.62
N TRP A 249 18.49 16.94 -26.37
CA TRP A 249 17.39 16.49 -27.22
C TRP A 249 17.49 17.12 -28.61
N LEU A 250 17.41 16.28 -29.64
CA LEU A 250 17.17 16.73 -31.02
C LEU A 250 15.67 16.84 -31.30
N ASP A 251 14.92 15.84 -30.84
CA ASP A 251 13.45 15.82 -30.84
C ASP A 251 12.96 14.99 -29.66
N LYS A 252 12.39 15.66 -28.65
CA LYS A 252 11.89 15.05 -27.43
C LYS A 252 10.63 14.20 -27.64
N ALA A 253 9.83 14.49 -28.67
CA ALA A 253 8.62 13.73 -28.99
C ALA A 253 8.94 12.41 -29.69
N ASP A 254 9.97 12.42 -30.54
CA ASP A 254 10.47 11.24 -31.26
C ASP A 254 11.55 10.44 -30.47
N GLY A 255 11.98 10.93 -29.30
CA GLY A 255 13.04 10.31 -28.51
C GLY A 255 14.44 10.40 -29.15
N LYS A 256 14.66 11.35 -30.07
CA LYS A 256 15.95 11.55 -30.75
C LYS A 256 16.82 12.49 -29.95
N TYR A 257 18.03 12.06 -29.63
CA TYR A 257 19.03 12.87 -28.93
C TYR A 257 20.34 12.91 -29.73
N GLN A 258 21.19 13.86 -29.40
CA GLN A 258 22.53 13.99 -29.95
C GLN A 258 23.52 14.23 -28.82
N VAL A 259 24.77 13.83 -29.05
CA VAL A 259 25.89 14.11 -28.16
C VAL A 259 26.80 15.10 -28.89
N ARG A 260 27.28 16.13 -28.19
CA ARG A 260 28.21 17.14 -28.73
C ARG A 260 29.34 17.41 -27.73
N LEU A 261 30.46 17.91 -28.21
CA LEU A 261 31.52 18.41 -27.33
C LEU A 261 30.98 19.62 -26.55
N ALA A 262 31.12 19.59 -25.23
CA ALA A 262 30.80 20.75 -24.40
C ALA A 262 31.87 21.84 -24.65
N HIS A 263 31.42 23.07 -24.90
CA HIS A 263 32.28 24.22 -25.18
C HIS A 263 32.47 25.12 -23.95
#